data_AF-A0A2D9T6I2-F1
#
_entry.id   AF-A0A2D9T6I2-F1
#
_cell.length_a   1.000
_cell.length_b   1.000
_cell.length_c   1.000
_cell.angle_alpha   90.00
_cell.angle_beta   90.00
_cell.angle_gamma   90.00
#
_symmetry.space_group_name_H-M   'P 1'
#
loop_
_entity.id
_entity.type
_entity.pdbx_description
1 polymer ?
#
loop_
_entity_poly.entity_id
_entity_poly.type
_entity_poly.pdbx_seq_one_letter_code
_entity_poly.pdbx_strand_id
1 'polypeptide(L)'
;MTPEDQKRFVQIVGQVLISDGILGDAERDHLERVMDELGLEGDARKEALRGIDVDSPVAERVEALSPEARSQLLAAVERAAAVDGEAQKAETQLVDQLRKLLNA
;
A
#
# COMPACT_ATOMS: atom_id res chain seq x y z
N MET A 1 -6.86 11.80 -7.80
CA MET A 1 -5.79 10.82 -8.05
C MET A 1 -5.93 10.27 -9.46
N THR A 2 -4.82 9.95 -10.13
CA THR A 2 -4.88 9.32 -11.46
C THR A 2 -5.10 7.80 -11.35
N PRO A 3 -5.57 7.12 -12.41
CA PRO A 3 -5.66 5.65 -12.42
C PRO A 3 -4.32 4.95 -12.19
N GLU A 4 -3.22 5.56 -12.64
CA GLU A 4 -1.88 5.05 -12.36
C GLU A 4 -1.49 5.21 -10.89
N ASP A 5 -1.84 6.35 -10.27
CA ASP A 5 -1.63 6.54 -8.83
C ASP A 5 -2.41 5.52 -8.01
N GLN A 6 -3.69 5.27 -8.36
CA GLN A 6 -4.51 4.27 -7.67
C GLN A 6 -3.88 2.88 -7.74
N LYS A 7 -3.37 2.48 -8.92
CA LYS A 7 -2.67 1.20 -9.08
C LYS A 7 -1.40 1.14 -8.23
N ARG A 8 -0.55 2.17 -8.29
CA ARG A 8 0.68 2.24 -7.49
C ARG A 8 0.39 2.24 -5.98
N PHE A 9 -0.67 2.92 -5.57
CA PHE A 9 -1.13 2.96 -4.18
C PHE A 9 -1.42 1.55 -3.67
N VAL A 10 -2.24 0.79 -4.38
CA VAL A 10 -2.58 -0.60 -4.02
C VAL A 10 -1.32 -1.48 -4.02
N GLN A 11 -0.41 -1.27 -4.96
CA GLN A 11 0.85 -2.04 -5.03
C GLN A 11 1.71 -1.79 -3.80
N ILE A 12 1.83 -0.54 -3.36
CA ILE A 12 2.59 -0.18 -2.15
C ILE A 12 1.91 -0.76 -0.91
N VAL A 13 0.59 -0.61 -0.77
CA VAL A 13 -0.15 -1.18 0.36
C VAL A 13 -0.04 -2.71 0.39
N GLY A 14 -0.15 -3.37 -0.76
CA GLY A 14 -0.01 -4.82 -0.88
C GLY A 14 1.39 -5.30 -0.54
N GLN A 15 2.42 -4.55 -0.93
CA GLN A 15 3.80 -4.84 -0.56
C GLN A 15 4.03 -4.73 0.96
N VAL A 16 3.37 -3.79 1.64
CA VAL A 16 3.45 -3.67 3.11
C VAL A 16 2.77 -4.86 3.80
N LEU A 17 1.56 -5.20 3.36
CA LEU A 17 0.76 -6.26 3.96
C LEU A 17 1.37 -7.65 3.73
N ILE A 18 2.00 -7.88 2.58
CA ILE A 18 2.59 -9.18 2.20
C ILE A 18 4.11 -9.16 2.45
N SER A 19 4.57 -8.41 3.45
CA SER A 19 6.01 -8.28 3.74
C SER A 19 6.67 -9.59 4.17
N ASP A 20 5.88 -10.55 4.66
CA ASP A 20 6.29 -11.92 4.99
C ASP A 20 6.22 -12.88 3.79
N GLY A 21 5.76 -12.39 2.63
CA GLY A 21 5.58 -13.16 1.40
C GLY A 21 4.27 -13.95 1.33
N ILE A 22 3.37 -13.83 2.32
CA ILE A 22 2.12 -14.60 2.38
C ILE A 22 0.93 -13.65 2.42
N LEU A 23 0.08 -13.69 1.38
CA LEU A 23 -1.20 -12.98 1.40
C LEU A 23 -2.26 -13.85 2.08
N GLY A 24 -2.53 -13.59 3.35
CA GLY A 24 -3.62 -14.20 4.09
C GLY A 24 -4.98 -13.59 3.78
N ASP A 25 -6.03 -14.15 4.39
CA ASP A 25 -7.41 -13.69 4.19
C ASP A 25 -7.64 -12.28 4.75
N ALA A 26 -7.01 -11.94 5.87
CA ALA A 26 -7.13 -10.61 6.49
C ALA A 26 -6.47 -9.51 5.64
N GLU A 27 -5.28 -9.79 5.09
CA GLU A 27 -4.56 -8.89 4.20
C GLU A 27 -5.31 -8.72 2.88
N ARG A 28 -5.92 -9.80 2.37
CA ARG A 28 -6.77 -9.74 1.17
C ARG A 28 -8.01 -8.87 1.41
N ASP A 29 -8.72 -9.07 2.50
CA ASP A 29 -9.87 -8.24 2.87
C ASP A 29 -9.50 -6.76 3.00
N HIS A 30 -8.31 -6.48 3.56
CA HIS A 30 -7.80 -5.11 3.65
C HIS A 30 -7.54 -4.51 2.26
N LEU A 31 -6.87 -5.25 1.37
CA LEU A 31 -6.61 -4.81 0.00
C LEU A 31 -7.89 -4.58 -0.79
N GLU A 32 -8.90 -5.42 -0.61
CA GLU A 32 -10.21 -5.23 -1.27
C GLU A 32 -10.87 -3.93 -0.82
N ARG A 33 -10.88 -3.64 0.48
CA ARG A 33 -11.40 -2.36 1.00
C ARG A 33 -10.65 -1.17 0.43
N VAL A 34 -9.32 -1.23 0.36
CA VAL A 34 -8.52 -0.15 -0.24
C VAL A 34 -8.86 0.04 -1.72
N MET A 35 -9.02 -1.05 -2.49
CA MET A 35 -9.44 -0.95 -3.89
C MET A 35 -10.85 -0.36 -4.04
N ASP A 36 -11.78 -0.70 -3.14
CA ASP A 36 -13.13 -0.11 -3.09
C ASP A 36 -13.07 1.39 -2.78
N GLU A 37 -12.31 1.82 -1.77
CA GLU A 37 -12.12 3.23 -1.40
C GLU A 37 -11.53 4.06 -2.55
N LEU A 38 -10.64 3.44 -3.33
CA LEU A 38 -10.02 4.06 -4.50
C LEU A 38 -10.91 4.04 -5.75
N GLY A 39 -12.05 3.35 -5.72
CA GLY A 39 -12.93 3.18 -6.88
C GLY A 39 -12.30 2.34 -8.00
N LEU A 40 -11.36 1.46 -7.69
CA LEU A 40 -10.80 0.53 -8.66
C LEU A 40 -11.82 -0.57 -8.96
N GLU A 41 -12.07 -0.84 -10.23
CA GLU A 41 -13.03 -1.86 -10.68
C GLU A 41 -12.45 -2.72 -11.81
N GLY A 42 -13.03 -3.92 -12.00
CA GLY A 42 -12.75 -4.78 -13.15
C GLY A 42 -11.27 -5.11 -13.35
N ASP A 43 -10.74 -4.80 -14.53
CA ASP A 43 -9.35 -5.12 -14.89
C ASP A 43 -8.33 -4.26 -14.15
N ALA A 44 -8.69 -3.04 -13.74
CA ALA A 44 -7.79 -2.17 -12.97
C ALA A 44 -7.40 -2.80 -11.62
N ARG A 45 -8.33 -3.51 -10.97
CA ARG A 45 -8.02 -4.30 -9.75
C ARG A 45 -7.00 -5.39 -10.03
N LYS A 46 -7.24 -6.17 -11.09
CA LYS A 46 -6.34 -7.28 -11.45
C LYS A 46 -4.94 -6.77 -11.79
N GLU A 47 -4.84 -5.65 -12.50
CA GLU A 47 -3.57 -5.00 -12.81
C GLU A 47 -2.87 -4.49 -11.56
N ALA A 48 -3.60 -3.87 -10.63
CA ALA A 48 -3.06 -3.40 -9.36
C ALA A 48 -2.46 -4.56 -8.56
N LEU A 49 -3.22 -5.65 -8.39
CA LEU A 49 -2.79 -6.85 -7.66
C LEU A 49 -1.60 -7.56 -8.33
N ARG A 50 -1.59 -7.65 -9.67
CA ARG A 50 -0.48 -8.26 -10.42
C ARG A 50 0.84 -7.50 -10.31
N GLY A 51 0.79 -6.20 -10.04
CA GLY A 51 1.98 -5.37 -9.87
C GLY A 51 2.53 -5.35 -8.45
N ILE A 52 1.93 -6.08 -7.52
CA ILE A 52 2.48 -6.25 -6.18
C ILE A 52 3.71 -7.15 -6.29
N ASP A 53 4.87 -6.56 -6.03
CA ASP A 53 6.16 -7.23 -6.04
C ASP A 53 6.89 -6.88 -4.75
N VAL A 54 7.03 -7.87 -3.87
CA VAL A 54 7.63 -7.75 -2.54
C VAL A 54 9.13 -7.47 -2.59
N ASP A 55 9.80 -7.93 -3.66
CA ASP A 55 11.25 -7.81 -3.84
C ASP A 55 11.65 -6.46 -4.45
N SER A 56 10.69 -5.74 -5.04
CA SER A 56 10.96 -4.49 -5.73
C SER A 56 10.97 -3.28 -4.76
N PRO A 57 11.88 -2.31 -4.95
CA PRO A 57 12.06 -1.20 -4.01
C PRO A 57 10.82 -0.29 -3.92
N VAL A 58 10.22 -0.24 -2.72
CA VAL A 58 9.04 0.59 -2.43
C VAL A 58 9.28 2.09 -2.63
N ALA A 59 10.53 2.55 -2.46
CA ALA A 59 10.90 3.96 -2.61
C ALA A 59 10.61 4.49 -4.01
N GLU A 60 10.98 3.75 -5.07
CA GLU A 60 10.74 4.17 -6.46
C GLU A 60 9.23 4.30 -6.74
N ARG A 61 8.41 3.42 -6.17
CA ARG A 61 6.95 3.48 -6.32
C ARG A 61 6.35 4.70 -5.62
N VAL A 62 6.79 4.99 -4.40
CA VAL A 62 6.37 6.18 -3.66
C VAL A 62 6.81 7.45 -4.40
N GLU A 63 8.01 7.45 -4.98
CA GLU A 63 8.50 8.57 -5.75
C GLU A 63 7.65 8.85 -7.00
N ALA A 64 7.15 7.79 -7.64
CA ALA A 64 6.27 7.87 -8.81
C ALA A 64 4.80 8.24 -8.50
N LEU A 65 4.43 8.38 -7.22
CA LEU A 65 3.11 8.87 -6.83
C LEU A 65 3.00 10.40 -6.95
N SER A 66 1.84 10.87 -7.39
CA SER A 66 1.49 12.29 -7.29
C SER A 66 1.45 12.79 -5.83
N PRO A 67 1.63 14.10 -5.57
CA PRO A 67 1.61 14.64 -4.21
C PRO A 67 0.30 14.36 -3.46
N GLU A 68 -0.83 14.39 -4.17
CA GLU A 68 -2.14 14.04 -3.61
C GLU A 68 -2.18 12.56 -3.18
N ALA A 69 -1.67 11.66 -4.03
CA ALA A 69 -1.61 10.22 -3.74
C ALA A 69 -0.69 9.91 -2.56
N ARG A 70 0.47 10.59 -2.47
CA ARG A 70 1.38 10.47 -1.33
C ARG A 70 0.72 10.89 -0.02
N SER A 71 -0.02 12.00 -0.02
CA SER A 71 -0.74 12.47 1.17
C SER A 71 -1.81 11.47 1.62
N GLN A 72 -2.57 10.90 0.69
CA GLN A 72 -3.54 9.85 1.00
C GLN A 72 -2.86 8.57 1.51
N LEU A 73 -1.71 8.20 0.94
CA LEU A 73 -0.95 7.03 1.35
C LEU A 73 -0.43 7.20 2.77
N LEU A 74 0.09 8.39 3.11
CA LEU A 74 0.52 8.70 4.46
C LEU A 74 -0.63 8.54 5.46
N ALA A 75 -1.81 9.12 5.15
CA ALA A 75 -2.98 8.97 6.01
C ALA A 75 -3.44 7.51 6.17
N ALA A 76 -3.37 6.70 5.10
CA ALA A 76 -3.69 5.28 5.17
C ALA A 76 -2.70 4.51 6.07
N VAL A 77 -1.40 4.76 5.90
CA VAL A 77 -0.33 4.18 6.70
C VAL A 77 -0.44 4.58 8.17
N GLU A 78 -0.76 5.84 8.47
CA GLU A 78 -0.98 6.30 9.84
C GLU A 78 -2.19 5.64 10.51
N ARG A 79 -3.29 5.44 9.77
CA ARG A 79 -4.46 4.71 10.27
C ARG A 79 -4.14 3.25 10.55
N ALA A 80 -3.46 2.57 9.63
CA ALA A 80 -3.06 1.17 9.82
C ALA A 80 -2.18 1.01 11.08
N ALA A 81 -1.18 1.88 11.22
CA ALA A 81 -0.28 1.88 12.37
C ALA A 81 -0.96 2.25 13.71
N ALA A 82 -2.09 2.96 13.68
CA ALA A 82 -2.84 3.33 14.88
C ALA A 82 -3.85 2.25 15.31
N VAL A 83 -4.31 1.41 14.37
CA VAL A 83 -5.26 0.33 14.63
C VAL A 83 -4.56 -0.88 15.24
N ASP A 84 -3.28 -1.08 14.90
CA ASP A 84 -2.58 -2.31 15.29
C ASP A 84 -1.70 -2.13 16.53
N GLY A 85 -2.08 -2.81 17.61
CA GLY A 85 -1.25 -2.99 18.81
C GLY A 85 -0.24 -4.14 18.67
N GLU A 86 -0.33 -4.93 17.58
CA GLU A 86 0.48 -6.12 17.33
C GLU A 86 0.91 -6.22 15.85
N ALA A 87 1.14 -5.09 15.15
CA ALA A 87 1.71 -5.12 13.81
C ALA A 87 3.01 -5.95 13.84
N GLN A 88 3.05 -7.02 13.04
CA GLN A 88 4.25 -7.86 12.95
C GLN A 88 5.47 -6.98 12.64
N LYS A 89 6.63 -7.32 13.19
CA LYS A 89 7.85 -6.49 13.10
C LYS A 89 8.18 -6.06 11.66
N ALA A 90 7.89 -6.90 10.67
CA ALA A 90 8.11 -6.61 9.25
C ALA A 90 7.19 -5.50 8.72
N GLU A 91 5.91 -5.53 9.08
CA GLU A 91 4.93 -4.50 8.73
C GLU A 91 5.30 -3.16 9.37
N THR A 92 5.72 -3.17 10.64
CA THR A 92 6.19 -1.96 11.35
C THR A 92 7.40 -1.31 10.66
N GLN A 93 8.37 -2.11 10.20
CA GLN A 93 9.57 -1.60 9.52
C GLN A 93 9.24 -0.95 8.17
N LEU A 94 8.34 -1.56 7.39
CA LEU A 94 7.88 -1.03 6.11
C LEU A 94 7.05 0.25 6.29
N VAL A 95 6.18 0.30 7.30
CA VAL A 95 5.44 1.50 7.70
C VAL A 95 6.37 2.65 8.07
N ASP A 96 7.40 2.40 8.89
CA ASP A 96 8.38 3.43 9.26
C ASP A 96 9.22 3.89 8.06
N GLN A 97 9.53 2.99 7.12
CA GLN A 97 10.19 3.35 5.87
C GLN A 97 9.29 4.24 5.01
N LEU A 98 8.01 3.91 4.86
CA LEU A 98 7.04 4.73 4.14
C LEU A 98 6.88 6.10 4.79
N ARG A 99 6.78 6.18 6.12
CA ARG A 99 6.73 7.47 6.84
C ARG A 99 7.95 8.35 6.56
N LYS A 100 9.15 7.77 6.50
CA LYS A 100 10.36 8.52 6.16
C LYS A 100 10.33 9.03 4.72
N LEU A 101 9.87 8.21 3.78
CA LEU A 101 9.78 8.58 2.36
C LEU A 101 8.68 9.63 2.09
N LEU A 102 7.60 9.61 2.86
CA LEU A 102 6.45 10.50 2.68
C LEU A 102 6.59 11.83 3.43
N ASN A 103 7.46 11.90 4.44
CA ASN A 103 7.79 13.13 5.18
C ASN A 103 9.11 13.79 4.74
N ALA A 104 9.81 13.21 3.75
CA ALA A 104 11.05 13.76 3.16
C ALA A 104 10.72 14.79 2.06
#